data_AF-A0A8K0Y328-F1
#
_entry.id   AF-A0A8K0Y328-F1
#
_cell.length_a   1.000
_cell.length_b   1.000
_cell.length_c   1.000
_cell.angle_alpha   90.00
_cell.angle_beta   90.00
_cell.angle_gamma   90.00
#
_symmetry.space_group_name_H-M   'P 1'
#
loop_
_entity.id
_entity.type
_entity.pdbx_description
1 polymer ?
#
loop_
_entity_poly.entity_id
_entity_poly.type
_entity_poly.pdbx_seq_one_letter_code
_entity_poly.pdbx_strand_id
1 'polypeptide(L)' 'MKNLAILISGRGSNMEAILRAVKKKKIPVHPAVVISNKPNARRTEDCAKTWSQDCNS' A
#
# COMPACT_ATOMS: atom_id res chain seq x y z
N MET A 1 -3.24 -14.75 11.20
CA MET A 1 -3.30 -13.66 10.19
C MET A 1 -1.91 -13.48 9.60
N LYS A 2 -1.78 -13.20 8.29
CA LYS A 2 -0.46 -13.02 7.66
C LYS A 2 -0.21 -11.54 7.40
N ASN A 3 0.98 -11.07 7.75
CA ASN A 3 1.42 -9.70 7.50
C ASN A 3 1.94 -9.59 6.06
N LEU A 4 1.53 -8.54 5.37
CA LEU A 4 1.92 -8.25 4.00
C LEU A 4 2.76 -6.98 3.96
N ALA A 5 4.01 -7.11 3.53
CA ALA A 5 4.87 -5.99 3.16
C ALA A 5 4.79 -5.77 1.64
N ILE A 6 4.60 -4.52 1.21
CA ILE A 6 4.50 -4.16 -0.21
C ILE A 6 5.64 -3.21 -0.56
N LEU A 7 6.50 -3.60 -1.49
CA LEU A 7 7.55 -2.72 -2.01
C LEU A 7 7.13 -2.18 -3.37
N ILE A 8 7.18 -0.85 -3.53
CA ILE A 8 6.81 -0.15 -4.76
C ILE A 8 7.97 0.71 -5.28
N SER A 9 8.03 0.88 -6.59
CA SER A 9 9.04 1.72 -7.27
C SER A 9 8.42 2.64 -8.34
N GLY A 10 7.10 2.77 -8.34
CA GLY A 10 6.30 3.47 -9.35
C GLY A 10 4.93 3.90 -8.83
N ARG A 11 3.96 4.04 -9.73
CA ARG A 11 2.62 4.63 -9.45
C ARG A 11 1.75 3.88 -8.42
N GLY A 12 2.14 2.67 -8.01
CA GLY A 12 1.43 1.94 -6.94
C GLY A 12 0.06 1.35 -7.34
N SER A 13 -0.28 1.24 -8.62
CA SER A 13 -1.58 0.69 -9.07
C SER A 13 -1.86 -0.74 -8.57
N ASN A 14 -0.83 -1.59 -8.51
CA ASN A 14 -0.93 -2.94 -7.94
C ASN A 14 -1.19 -2.90 -6.43
N MET A 15 -0.52 -2.00 -5.72
CA MET A 15 -0.71 -1.78 -4.29
C MET A 15 -2.16 -1.35 -4.01
N GLU A 16 -2.71 -0.42 -4.78
CA GLU A 16 -4.12 -0.03 -4.64
C GLU A 16 -5.09 -1.20 -4.87
N ALA A 17 -4.86 -2.02 -5.91
CA ALA A 17 -5.70 -3.18 -6.20
C ALA A 17 -5.71 -4.18 -5.03
N ILE A 18 -4.54 -4.44 -4.45
CA ILE A 18 -4.38 -5.31 -3.27
C ILE A 18 -5.09 -4.70 -2.06
N LEU A 19 -4.88 -3.42 -1.77
CA LEU A 19 -5.53 -2.72 -0.66
C LEU A 19 -7.05 -2.74 -0.80
N ARG A 20 -7.58 -2.51 -2.00
CA ARG A 20 -9.03 -2.62 -2.29
C ARG A 20 -9.55 -4.04 -2.07
N ALA A 21 -8.78 -5.07 -2.41
CA ALA A 21 -9.15 -6.47 -2.17
C ALA A 21 -9.13 -6.83 -0.67
N VAL A 22 -8.15 -6.34 0.09
CA VAL A 22 -8.09 -6.48 1.56
C VAL A 22 -9.26 -5.77 2.22
N LYS A 23 -9.56 -4.52 1.82
CA LYS A 23 -10.70 -3.74 2.34
C LYS A 23 -12.04 -4.44 2.08
N LYS A 24 -12.16 -5.10 0.93
CA LYS A 24 -13.32 -5.94 0.57
C LYS A 24 -13.31 -7.32 1.27
N LYS A 25 -12.38 -7.58 2.21
CA LYS A 25 -12.18 -8.86 2.90
C LYS A 25 -12.01 -10.05 1.96
N LYS A 26 -11.57 -9.82 0.72
CA LYS A 26 -11.31 -10.89 -0.27
C LYS A 26 -10.01 -11.63 0.01
N ILE A 27 -9.07 -10.97 0.68
CA ILE A 27 -7.76 -11.52 1.01
C ILE A 27 -7.57 -11.38 2.53
N PRO A 28 -7.37 -12.48 3.27
CA PRO A 28 -7.22 -12.45 4.73
C PRO A 28 -5.78 -12.10 5.14
N VAL A 29 -5.30 -10.95 4.68
CA VAL A 29 -3.96 -10.43 4.98
C VAL A 29 -4.06 -9.06 5.64
N HIS A 30 -3.08 -8.76 6.49
CA HIS A 30 -2.91 -7.45 7.09
C HIS A 30 -1.76 -6.74 6.37
N PRO A 31 -2.01 -5.75 5.51
CA PRO A 31 -0.96 -4.90 4.98
C PRO A 31 -0.31 -4.21 6.17
N ALA A 32 0.96 -4.44 6.40
CA ALA A 32 1.67 -3.92 7.58
C ALA A 32 2.61 -2.78 7.22
N VAL A 33 3.16 -2.78 6.00
CA VAL A 33 4.09 -1.74 5.55
C VAL A 33 4.06 -1.63 4.03
N VAL A 34 4.16 -0.39 3.52
CA VAL A 34 4.40 -0.11 2.10
C VAL A 34 5.67 0.72 2.00
N ILE A 35 6.67 0.26 1.26
CA ILE A 35 7.96 0.95 1.13
C ILE A 35 8.15 1.37 -0.34
N SER A 36 8.44 2.66 -0.57
CA SER A 36 8.79 3.15 -1.91
C SER A 36 10.29 3.40 -2.05
N ASN A 37 10.88 2.93 -3.15
CA ASN A 37 12.25 3.30 -3.54
C ASN A 37 12.33 4.73 -4.11
N LYS A 38 11.22 5.30 -4.58
CA LYS A 38 11.19 6.65 -5.16
C LYS A 38 10.48 7.61 -4.21
N PRO A 39 11.09 8.76 -3.87
CA PRO A 39 10.46 9.76 -3.02
C PRO A 39 9.14 10.24 -3.67
N ASN A 40 9.18 10.61 -4.94
CA ASN A 40 8.00 11.09 -5.65
C ASN A 40 7.08 9.97 -6.20
N ALA A 41 7.06 8.79 -5.56
CA ALA A 41 6.04 7.80 -5.89
C ALA A 41 4.69 8.39 -5.52
N ARG A 42 3.92 8.75 -6.57
CA ARG A 42 2.63 9.41 -6.46
C ARG A 42 1.79 8.71 -5.37
N ARG A 43 1.63 9.36 -4.22
CA ARG A 43 0.79 8.83 -3.14
C ARG A 43 -0.61 8.68 -3.71
N THR A 44 -1.14 7.47 -3.65
CA THR A 44 -2.54 7.23 -3.96
C THR A 44 -3.38 7.59 -2.75
N GLU A 45 -4.60 8.11 -2.95
CA GLU A 45 -5.47 8.53 -1.84
C GLU A 45 -5.69 7.41 -0.82
N ASP A 46 -5.74 6.15 -1.28
CA ASP A 46 -5.90 4.98 -0.42
C ASP A 46 -4.66 4.72 0.47
N CYS A 47 -3.43 4.93 -0.05
CA CYS A 47 -2.19 4.84 0.73
C CYS A 47 -2.13 5.97 1.77
N ALA A 48 -2.37 7.21 1.34
CA ALA A 48 -2.23 8.40 2.18
C ALA A 48 -3.26 8.47 3.32
N LYS A 49 -4.50 8.04 3.09
CA LYS A 49 -5.57 8.06 4.10
C LYS A 49 -5.42 6.97 5.15
N THR A 50 -4.82 5.84 4.79
CA THR A 50 -4.77 4.65 5.66
C THR A 50 -3.41 4.49 6.35
N TRP A 51 -2.32 4.92 5.71
CA TRP A 51 -0.94 4.71 6.18
C TRP A 51 -0.17 6.03 6.07
N SER A 52 -0.41 6.91 7.03
CA SER A 52 0.06 8.31 7.01
C SER A 52 1.59 8.47 7.03
N GLN A 53 2.33 7.43 7.42
CA GLN A 53 3.75 7.56 7.77
C GLN A 53 4.73 6.74 6.90
N ASP A 54 4.25 5.72 6.17
CA ASP A 54 5.15 4.81 5.42
C ASP A 54 5.15 5.02 3.91
N CYS A 55 4.17 5.76 3.36
CA CYS A 55 4.18 6.16 1.96
C CYS A 55 5.17 7.33 1.76
N ASN A 56 6.48 7.12 2.03
CA ASN A 56 7.48 8.19 1.99
C ASN A 56 7.50 8.91 0.63
N SER A 57 7.51 10.25 0.76
CA SER A 57 7.52 11.32 -0.26
C SER A 57 8.90 11.63 -0.82
#